data_AF-A0A9D1AS75-F1
#
_entry.id   AF-A0A9D1AS75-F1
#
_cell.length_a   1.000
_cell.length_b   1.000
_cell.length_c   1.000
_cell.angle_alpha   90.00
_cell.angle_beta   90.00
_cell.angle_gamma   90.00
#
_symmetry.space_group_name_H-M   'P 1'
#
loop_
_entity.id
_entity.type
_entity.pdbx_description
1 polymer ?
#
loop_
_entity_poly.entity_id
_entity_poly.type
_entity_poly.pdbx_seq_one_letter_code
_entity_poly.pdbx_strand_id
1 'polypeptide(L)'
;MMPYAAADPELTAYERSHLDLVRYARILLWVLASLNGAFAVLAPTLYTAAAYTDPQTDPQSTPALIIGGLCVALSVVTVGVLPLMIAAVGLGRGARWGWLLTILAGILYTPSLCLPVGVFLLYAMLNERVRAAFLRD
;
A
#
# COMPACT_ATOMS: atom_id res chain seq x y z
N MET A 1 18.95 8.27 11.21
CA MET A 1 18.60 7.31 12.28
C MET A 1 18.28 8.12 13.52
N MET A 2 17.01 8.24 13.91
CA MET A 2 16.67 8.88 15.18
C MET A 2 16.82 7.88 16.33
N PRO A 3 17.30 8.31 17.51
CA PRO A 3 17.46 7.43 18.67
C PRO A 3 16.07 7.09 19.25
N TYR A 4 15.69 5.81 19.20
CA TYR A 4 14.48 5.30 19.84
C TYR A 4 14.66 5.37 21.37
N ALA A 5 13.83 6.20 22.01
CA ALA A 5 13.74 6.23 23.46
C ALA A 5 13.07 4.93 23.97
N ALA A 6 13.70 4.33 24.98
CA ALA A 6 13.31 3.22 25.85
C ALA A 6 12.11 2.35 25.40
N ALA A 7 12.44 1.14 24.91
CA ALA A 7 11.51 0.02 24.83
C ALA A 7 10.81 -0.21 26.19
N ASP A 8 9.48 -0.31 26.18
CA ASP A 8 8.67 -0.64 27.36
C ASP A 8 9.23 -1.91 28.04
N PRO A 9 9.65 -1.87 29.32
CA PRO A 9 10.39 -2.96 29.96
C PRO A 9 9.57 -4.25 30.15
N GLU A 10 8.26 -4.22 29.90
CA GLU A 10 7.35 -5.35 30.05
C GLU A 10 7.19 -6.22 28.77
N LEU A 11 7.73 -5.81 27.62
CA LEU A 11 7.56 -6.57 26.38
C LEU A 11 8.49 -7.80 26.34
N THR A 12 7.85 -8.96 26.24
CA THR A 12 8.54 -10.26 26.04
C THR A 12 9.33 -10.26 24.72
N ALA A 13 10.34 -11.13 24.61
CA ALA A 13 11.13 -11.27 23.37
C ALA A 13 10.24 -11.59 22.14
N TYR A 14 9.14 -12.31 22.37
CA TYR A 14 8.11 -12.59 21.37
C TYR A 14 7.40 -11.32 20.89
N GLU A 15 6.98 -10.43 21.80
CA GLU A 15 6.29 -9.19 21.44
C GLU A 15 7.24 -8.18 20.76
N ARG A 16 8.53 -8.18 21.11
CA ARG A 16 9.56 -7.39 20.40
C ARG A 16 9.72 -7.82 18.94
N SER A 17 9.75 -9.12 18.66
CA SER A 17 9.80 -9.61 17.27
C SER A 17 8.57 -9.18 16.45
N HIS A 18 7.43 -8.95 17.09
CA HIS A 18 6.21 -8.47 16.43
C HIS A 18 6.23 -6.96 16.15
N LEU A 19 6.99 -6.14 16.90
CA LEU A 19 7.19 -4.73 16.54
C LEU A 19 7.92 -4.61 15.20
N ASP A 20 8.86 -5.50 14.93
CA ASP A 20 9.52 -5.55 13.63
C ASP A 20 8.56 -5.96 12.52
N LEU A 21 7.57 -6.85 12.78
CA LEU A 21 6.51 -7.16 11.81
C LEU A 21 5.67 -5.94 11.46
N VAL A 22 5.34 -5.07 12.42
CA VAL A 22 4.63 -3.81 12.16
C VAL A 22 5.47 -2.86 11.31
N ARG A 23 6.79 -2.79 11.56
CA ARG A 23 7.73 -2.02 10.73
C ARG A 23 7.79 -2.57 9.30
N TYR A 24 7.87 -3.88 9.14
CA TYR A 24 7.84 -4.52 7.83
C TYR A 24 6.50 -4.29 7.12
N ALA A 25 5.38 -4.33 7.84
CA ALA A 25 4.07 -4.01 7.28
C ALA A 25 4.03 -2.56 6.74
N ARG A 26 4.60 -1.60 7.47
CA ARG A 26 4.73 -0.22 6.99
C ARG A 26 5.57 -0.12 5.71
N ILE A 27 6.71 -0.80 5.66
CA ILE A 27 7.57 -0.82 4.47
C ILE A 27 6.83 -1.48 3.31
N LEU A 28 6.13 -2.58 3.57
CA LEU A 28 5.35 -3.29 2.58
C LEU A 28 4.24 -2.40 1.97
N LEU A 29 3.53 -1.63 2.80
CA LEU A 29 2.55 -0.65 2.31
C LEU A 29 3.18 0.40 1.38
N TRP A 30 4.39 0.89 1.69
CA TRP A 30 5.12 1.80 0.81
C TRP A 30 5.51 1.14 -0.50
N VAL A 31 6.04 -0.08 -0.45
CA VAL A 31 6.40 -0.85 -1.65
C VAL A 31 5.18 -1.08 -2.54
N LEU A 32 4.05 -1.48 -1.96
CA LEU A 32 2.80 -1.69 -2.69
C LEU A 32 2.28 -0.39 -3.32
N ALA A 33 2.33 0.72 -2.58
CA ALA A 33 1.96 2.02 -3.10
C ALA A 33 2.85 2.42 -4.30
N SER A 34 4.17 2.22 -4.19
CA SER A 34 5.11 2.51 -5.26
C SER A 34 4.89 1.62 -6.48
N LEU A 35 4.64 0.32 -6.29
CA LEU A 35 4.37 -0.61 -7.38
C LEU A 35 3.07 -0.25 -8.10
N ASN A 36 1.99 0.01 -7.35
CA ASN A 36 0.71 0.46 -7.94
C ASN A 36 0.86 1.80 -8.65
N GLY A 37 1.65 2.73 -8.10
CA GLY A 37 1.92 4.03 -8.73
C GLY A 37 2.70 3.89 -10.03
N ALA A 38 3.73 3.03 -10.05
CA ALA A 38 4.46 2.71 -11.27
C ALA A 38 3.54 2.09 -12.33
N PHE A 39 2.65 1.17 -11.93
CA PHE A 39 1.68 0.56 -12.83
C PHE A 39 0.67 1.58 -13.39
N ALA A 40 0.19 2.50 -12.55
CA ALA A 40 -0.73 3.56 -12.95
C ALA A 40 -0.14 4.50 -14.01
N VAL A 41 1.19 4.68 -14.03
CA VAL A 41 1.86 5.50 -15.04
C VAL A 41 2.26 4.66 -16.25
N LEU A 42 2.88 3.50 -16.04
CA LEU A 42 3.45 2.70 -17.11
C LEU A 42 2.38 2.06 -18.00
N ALA A 43 1.33 1.49 -17.43
CA ALA A 43 0.34 0.76 -18.22
C ALA A 43 -0.41 1.66 -19.23
N PRO A 44 -0.93 2.84 -18.84
CA PRO A 44 -1.53 3.77 -19.79
C PRO A 44 -0.54 4.29 -20.82
N THR A 45 0.71 4.58 -20.42
CA THR A 45 1.73 5.10 -21.34
C THR A 45 2.11 4.08 -22.40
N LEU A 46 2.28 2.81 -22.01
CA LEU A 46 2.55 1.72 -22.95
C LEU A 46 1.34 1.47 -23.87
N TYR A 47 0.14 1.53 -23.32
CA TYR A 47 -1.10 1.34 -24.08
C TYR A 47 -1.34 2.44 -25.12
N THR A 48 -1.10 3.71 -24.76
CA THR A 48 -1.20 4.83 -25.70
C THR A 48 -0.08 4.78 -26.74
N ALA A 49 1.16 4.47 -26.36
CA ALA A 49 2.25 4.29 -27.31
C ALA A 49 1.99 3.16 -28.32
N ALA A 50 1.41 2.04 -27.88
CA ALA A 50 0.97 0.96 -28.75
C ALA A 50 -0.09 1.45 -29.75
N ALA A 51 -1.10 2.20 -29.28
CA ALA A 51 -2.15 2.76 -30.14
C ALA A 51 -1.59 3.71 -31.23
N TYR A 52 -0.52 4.46 -30.94
CA TYR A 52 0.12 5.34 -31.91
C TYR A 52 1.04 4.64 -32.92
N THR A 53 1.51 3.44 -32.61
CA THR A 53 2.46 2.69 -33.45
C THR A 53 1.77 1.62 -34.29
N ASP A 54 0.52 1.27 -33.96
CA ASP A 54 -0.28 0.34 -34.74
C ASP A 54 -1.01 1.06 -35.89
N PRO A 55 -0.70 0.74 -37.16
CA PRO A 55 -1.34 1.34 -38.33
C PRO A 55 -2.83 0.96 -38.48
N GLN A 56 -3.33 0.00 -37.72
CA GLN A 56 -4.76 -0.37 -37.71
C GLN A 56 -5.60 0.45 -36.72
N THR A 57 -4.99 1.28 -35.88
CA THR A 57 -5.73 2.10 -34.92
C THR A 57 -6.51 3.19 -35.66
N ASP A 58 -7.84 3.20 -35.48
CA ASP A 58 -8.69 4.26 -36.02
C ASP A 58 -8.28 5.61 -35.40
N PRO A 59 -7.88 6.61 -36.20
CA PRO A 59 -7.46 7.93 -35.71
C PRO A 59 -8.49 8.57 -34.78
N GLN A 60 -9.78 8.32 -35.01
CA GLN A 60 -10.87 8.88 -34.18
C GLN A 60 -10.97 8.23 -32.79
N SER A 61 -10.44 7.01 -32.63
CA SER A 61 -10.45 6.29 -31.35
C SER A 61 -9.30 6.67 -30.41
N THR A 62 -8.20 7.20 -30.96
CA THR A 62 -6.98 7.58 -30.22
C THR A 62 -7.25 8.51 -29.02
N PRO A 63 -8.05 9.59 -29.15
CA PRO A 63 -8.36 10.47 -28.02
C PRO A 63 -9.11 9.74 -26.89
N ALA A 64 -10.04 8.83 -27.25
CA ALA A 64 -10.80 8.06 -26.28
C ALA A 64 -9.90 7.08 -25.50
N LEU A 65 -8.91 6.48 -26.16
CA LEU A 65 -7.93 5.59 -25.51
C LEU A 65 -7.03 6.35 -24.52
N ILE A 66 -6.62 7.58 -24.85
CA ILE A 66 -5.83 8.44 -23.95
C ILE A 66 -6.66 8.83 -22.72
N ILE A 67 -7.89 9.29 -22.93
CA ILE A 67 -8.79 9.68 -21.83
C ILE A 67 -9.10 8.46 -20.94
N GLY A 68 -9.41 7.31 -21.54
CA GLY A 68 -9.65 6.07 -20.82
C GLY A 68 -8.44 5.64 -19.99
N GLY A 69 -7.24 5.68 -20.58
CA GLY A 69 -5.99 5.40 -19.88
C GLY A 69 -5.74 6.35 -18.70
N LEU A 70 -6.00 7.65 -18.88
CA LEU A 70 -5.89 8.65 -17.82
C LEU A 70 -6.89 8.39 -16.68
N CYS A 71 -8.14 8.04 -17.01
CA CYS A 71 -9.15 7.70 -16.01
C CYS A 71 -8.74 6.48 -15.19
N VAL A 72 -8.24 5.42 -15.85
CA VAL A 72 -7.73 4.23 -15.14
C VAL A 72 -6.54 4.58 -14.26
N ALA A 73 -5.58 5.39 -14.74
CA ALA A 73 -4.45 5.86 -13.96
C ALA A 73 -4.90 6.58 -12.68
N LEU A 74 -5.84 7.52 -12.82
CA LEU A 74 -6.39 8.28 -11.71
C LEU A 74 -7.12 7.38 -10.71
N SER A 75 -7.89 6.40 -11.18
CA SER A 75 -8.55 5.42 -10.31
C SER A 75 -7.53 4.58 -9.52
N VAL A 76 -6.46 4.11 -10.15
CA VAL A 76 -5.40 3.36 -9.45
C VAL A 76 -4.68 4.23 -8.43
N VAL A 77 -4.40 5.50 -8.76
CA VAL A 77 -3.76 6.42 -7.81
C VAL A 77 -4.66 6.72 -6.61
N THR A 78 -5.94 7.03 -6.85
CA THR A 78 -6.87 7.45 -5.80
C THR A 78 -7.36 6.31 -4.91
N VAL A 79 -7.58 5.12 -5.47
CA VAL A 79 -8.10 3.96 -4.73
C VAL A 79 -6.99 3.00 -4.30
N GLY A 80 -5.91 2.91 -5.08
CA GLY A 80 -4.79 2.00 -4.81
C GLY A 80 -3.63 2.66 -4.07
N VAL A 81 -3.06 3.74 -4.62
CA VAL A 81 -1.80 4.32 -4.12
C VAL A 81 -2.01 5.17 -2.88
N LEU A 82 -2.91 6.17 -2.96
CA LEU A 82 -3.15 7.13 -1.88
C LEU A 82 -3.53 6.45 -0.56
N PRO A 83 -4.49 5.50 -0.52
CA PRO A 83 -4.90 4.87 0.72
C PRO A 83 -3.76 4.07 1.37
N LEU A 84 -2.91 3.42 0.58
CA LEU A 84 -1.72 2.71 1.07
C LEU A 84 -0.67 3.67 1.63
N MET A 85 -0.41 4.80 0.97
CA MET A 85 0.50 5.83 1.49
C MET A 85 -0.03 6.43 2.79
N ILE A 86 -1.32 6.77 2.85
CA ILE A 86 -1.96 7.29 4.06
C ILE A 86 -1.90 6.27 5.19
N ALA A 87 -2.15 4.98 4.91
CA ALA A 87 -2.00 3.90 5.87
C ALA A 87 -0.56 3.83 6.40
N ALA A 88 0.44 3.84 5.52
CA ALA A 88 1.86 3.75 5.89
C ALA A 88 2.34 4.96 6.70
N VAL A 89 1.87 6.17 6.38
CA VAL A 89 2.15 7.40 7.14
C VAL A 89 1.45 7.37 8.49
N GLY A 90 0.18 6.99 8.53
CA GLY A 90 -0.60 6.89 9.76
C GLY A 90 -0.02 5.85 10.72
N LEU A 91 0.39 4.69 10.19
CA LEU A 91 1.06 3.65 10.94
C LEU A 91 2.40 4.18 11.49
N GLY A 92 3.21 4.86 10.66
CA GLY A 92 4.46 5.48 11.10
C GLY A 92 4.35 6.57 12.17
N ARG A 93 3.15 7.09 12.42
CA ARG A 93 2.84 8.10 13.44
C ARG A 93 2.14 7.54 14.68
N GLY A 94 2.03 6.22 14.80
CA GLY A 94 1.28 5.61 15.91
C GLY A 94 -0.22 5.98 15.89
N ALA A 95 -0.78 6.33 14.73
CA ALA A 95 -2.15 6.80 14.66
C ALA A 95 -3.16 5.65 14.49
N ARG A 96 -4.25 5.68 15.26
CA ARG A 96 -5.32 4.66 15.21
C ARG A 96 -5.93 4.49 13.82
N TRP A 97 -6.07 5.58 13.07
CA TRP A 97 -6.58 5.52 11.70
C TRP A 97 -5.63 4.82 10.73
N GLY A 98 -4.30 4.92 10.92
CA GLY A 98 -3.33 4.21 10.08
C GLY A 98 -3.39 2.70 10.26
N TRP A 99 -3.63 2.25 11.48
CA TRP A 99 -3.90 0.84 11.80
C TRP A 99 -5.17 0.32 11.12
N LEU A 100 -6.30 1.04 11.24
CA LEU A 100 -7.56 0.65 10.59
C LEU A 100 -7.40 0.53 9.08
N LEU A 101 -6.73 1.49 8.45
CA LEU A 101 -6.46 1.46 7.01
C LEU A 101 -5.55 0.30 6.61
N THR A 102 -4.60 -0.10 7.47
CA THR A 102 -3.73 -1.26 7.22
C THR A 102 -4.51 -2.57 7.28
N ILE A 103 -5.47 -2.70 8.21
CA ILE A 103 -6.38 -3.86 8.27
C ILE A 103 -7.27 -3.90 7.02
N LEU A 104 -7.86 -2.76 6.64
CA LEU A 104 -8.68 -2.66 5.43
C LEU A 104 -7.89 -3.05 4.18
N ALA A 105 -6.63 -2.59 4.08
CA ALA A 105 -5.72 -3.05 3.02
C ALA A 105 -5.51 -4.57 3.12
N GLY A 106 -5.22 -5.12 4.30
CA GLY A 106 -5.10 -6.56 4.50
C GLY A 106 -6.32 -7.34 3.99
N ILE A 107 -7.53 -6.91 4.34
CA ILE A 107 -8.80 -7.52 3.89
C ILE A 107 -8.94 -7.44 2.38
N LEU A 108 -8.63 -6.30 1.75
CA LEU A 108 -8.74 -6.12 0.31
C LEU A 108 -7.72 -6.96 -0.47
N TYR A 109 -6.52 -7.11 0.07
CA TYR A 109 -5.43 -7.85 -0.56
C TYR A 109 -5.48 -9.37 -0.28
N THR A 110 -6.31 -9.83 0.66
CA THR A 110 -6.46 -11.27 0.98
C THR A 110 -7.19 -12.08 -0.10
N PRO A 111 -8.36 -11.67 -0.63
CA PRO A 111 -9.08 -12.41 -1.67
C PRO A 111 -8.52 -12.19 -3.08
N SER A 112 -7.57 -11.26 -3.25
CA SER A 112 -6.90 -11.03 -4.54
C SER A 112 -5.66 -11.92 -4.68
N LEU A 113 -5.03 -11.92 -5.88
CA LEU A 113 -3.80 -12.66 -6.19
C LEU A 113 -2.59 -12.33 -5.28
N CYS A 114 -2.77 -11.44 -4.30
CA CYS A 114 -1.79 -10.98 -3.32
C CYS A 114 -2.05 -11.56 -1.91
N LEU A 115 -2.61 -12.77 -1.81
CA LEU A 115 -2.98 -13.43 -0.55
C LEU A 115 -1.88 -13.41 0.54
N PRO A 116 -0.58 -13.67 0.23
CA PRO A 116 0.49 -13.61 1.24
C PRO A 116 0.66 -12.21 1.86
N VAL A 117 0.46 -11.16 1.05
CA VAL A 117 0.54 -9.77 1.48
C VAL A 117 -0.64 -9.43 2.39
N GLY A 118 -1.86 -9.81 1.99
CA GLY A 118 -3.06 -9.59 2.79
C GLY A 118 -2.97 -10.26 4.17
N VAL A 119 -2.59 -11.54 4.20
CA VAL A 119 -2.43 -12.30 5.45
C VAL A 119 -1.33 -11.73 6.33
N PHE A 120 -0.20 -11.32 5.76
CA PHE A 120 0.88 -10.69 6.52
C PHE A 120 0.45 -9.39 7.19
N LEU A 121 -0.24 -8.51 6.45
CA LEU A 121 -0.74 -7.25 6.99
C LEU A 121 -1.75 -7.49 8.13
N LEU A 122 -2.66 -8.45 7.97
CA LEU A 122 -3.60 -8.81 9.01
C LEU A 122 -2.89 -9.37 10.25
N TYR A 123 -1.98 -10.33 10.06
CA TYR A 123 -1.22 -10.93 11.15
C TYR A 123 -0.43 -9.89 11.95
N ALA A 124 0.25 -8.96 11.27
CA ALA A 124 1.00 -7.89 11.91
C ALA A 124 0.12 -6.94 12.72
N MET A 125 -1.14 -6.75 12.33
CA MET A 125 -2.05 -5.77 12.94
C MET A 125 -3.01 -6.35 14.00
N LEU A 126 -3.17 -7.68 14.07
CA LEU A 126 -4.14 -8.34 14.95
C LEU A 126 -3.66 -8.51 16.40
N ASN A 127 -2.36 -8.36 16.69
CA ASN A 127 -1.85 -8.46 18.06
C ASN A 127 -2.08 -7.14 18.83
N GLU A 128 -3.13 -7.11 19.67
CA GLU A 128 -3.54 -5.91 20.42
C GLU A 128 -2.45 -5.35 21.35
N ARG A 129 -1.61 -6.20 21.94
CA ARG A 129 -0.53 -5.77 22.85
C ARG A 129 0.58 -5.03 22.10
N VAL A 130 0.99 -5.60 20.96
CA VAL A 130 2.02 -5.01 20.09
C VAL A 130 1.50 -3.73 19.45
N ARG A 131 0.23 -3.69 19.07
CA ARG A 131 -0.47 -2.47 18.64
C ARG A 131 -0.43 -1.41 19.73
N ALA A 132 -0.82 -1.74 20.96
CA ALA A 132 -0.87 -0.77 22.06
C ALA A 132 0.51 -0.19 22.37
N ALA A 133 1.57 -1.01 22.30
CA ALA A 133 2.95 -0.54 22.42
C ALA A 133 3.34 0.40 21.27
N PHE A 134 3.08 0.00 20.02
CA PHE A 134 3.48 0.79 18.84
C PHE A 134 2.68 2.10 18.65
N LEU A 135 1.45 2.21 19.18
CA LEU A 135 0.66 3.45 19.13
C LEU A 135 0.98 4.41 20.29
N ARG A 136 1.73 3.97 21.31
CA ARG A 136 2.18 4.80 22.42
C ARG A 136 3.52 5.50 22.12
N ASP A 137 4.31 4.91 21.23
CA ASP A 137 5.54 5.47 20.66
C ASP A 137 5.25 6.52 19.56
#